data_AF-A0A7Y5VAV9-F1
#
_entry.id   AF-A0A7Y5VAV9-F1
#
_cell.length_a   1.000
_cell.length_b   1.000
_cell.length_c   1.000
_cell.angle_alpha   90.00
_cell.angle_beta   90.00
_cell.angle_gamma   90.00
#
_symmetry.space_group_name_H-M   'P 1'
#
loop_
_entity.id
_entity.type
_entity.pdbx_description
1 polymer ?
#
loop_
_entity_poly.entity_id
_entity_poly.type
_entity_poly.pdbx_seq_one_letter_code
_entity_poly.pdbx_strand_id
1 'polypeptide(L)'
;MSATDAAGRAIGGLTPTWTFSPGDGEIGADGAFVAYRPGDYVVTAVGGSRSASTVVHVTEREVRRPVNVVGRLPRTKFPTSEVWLHPNGTVAYLGTHGGGDRVYAIDISDPANPRVVDSIVVNTRLVNDMQTTADGNYMVLTREGAADRKNGIVIADTHDPLHPKQIADFTEGLTGGVHSVYMYETPKYGRFVFATNDGTGAIDVIDLADPAHPKRAGSWRTNRPDAARYVHDLDIVDGLLYASYWNDGLVILDIGNGKWGGTPAKPVLVSQFKYNLDSLYREVEDVSGPGFARGTHTAWRQRDGKYVFIGDEVYLNGPVKGAKDAAAGRMYGTLQVIDVSDIEHPKSVAWYTPENGGVHNYWVVKDTLYMGAYDAGFHAFDISGELRGDLRAQNREIASLNTADMSGNTENHAFDWGVVVNPKDGLAYVNDFNNGLWIVRIQPKAKPVM
;
A
#
# COMPACT_ATOMS: atom_id res chain seq x y z
N MET A 1 -20.99 -24.30 1.12
CA MET A 1 -22.30 -24.91 1.50
C MET A 1 -22.14 -26.43 1.62
N SER A 2 -22.74 -27.06 2.62
CA SER A 2 -22.80 -28.53 2.77
C SER A 2 -24.06 -29.09 2.11
N ALA A 3 -23.98 -30.24 1.44
CA ALA A 3 -25.17 -30.94 0.94
C ALA A 3 -26.12 -31.25 2.11
N THR A 4 -27.42 -31.05 1.95
CA THR A 4 -28.42 -31.35 2.99
C THR A 4 -29.43 -32.38 2.52
N ASP A 5 -29.94 -33.20 3.43
CA ASP A 5 -31.08 -34.08 3.17
C ASP A 5 -32.39 -33.27 3.06
N ALA A 6 -33.49 -33.96 2.78
CA ALA A 6 -34.81 -33.34 2.66
C ALA A 6 -35.31 -32.70 3.97
N ALA A 7 -34.69 -33.00 5.11
CA ALA A 7 -34.96 -32.40 6.41
C ALA A 7 -33.97 -31.27 6.77
N GLY A 8 -33.10 -30.87 5.83
CA GLY A 8 -32.10 -29.83 6.02
C GLY A 8 -30.87 -30.27 6.81
N ARG A 9 -30.69 -31.56 7.09
CA ARG A 9 -29.51 -32.06 7.82
C ARG A 9 -28.33 -32.21 6.88
N ALA A 10 -27.15 -31.75 7.31
CA ALA A 10 -25.93 -31.89 6.53
C ALA A 10 -25.61 -33.37 6.26
N ILE A 11 -25.35 -33.70 5.00
CA ILE A 11 -24.88 -35.00 4.55
C ILE A 11 -23.36 -34.95 4.50
N GLY A 12 -22.70 -35.68 5.42
CA GLY A 12 -21.24 -35.78 5.45
C GLY A 12 -20.68 -36.51 4.21
N GLY A 13 -19.50 -36.09 3.75
CA GLY A 13 -18.78 -36.75 2.64
C GLY A 13 -19.24 -36.40 1.22
N LEU A 14 -20.27 -35.54 1.07
CA LEU A 14 -20.74 -35.03 -0.21
C LEU A 14 -20.33 -33.57 -0.39
N THR A 15 -19.23 -33.37 -1.13
CA THR A 15 -18.79 -32.04 -1.57
C THR A 15 -19.25 -31.83 -3.02
N PRO A 16 -20.14 -30.86 -3.30
CA PRO A 16 -20.55 -30.59 -4.66
C PRO A 16 -19.39 -30.02 -5.48
N THR A 17 -19.31 -30.44 -6.75
CA THR A 17 -18.47 -29.78 -7.76
C THR A 17 -19.27 -28.66 -8.40
N TRP A 18 -18.64 -27.50 -8.58
CA TRP A 18 -19.28 -26.33 -9.16
C TRP A 18 -18.73 -26.02 -10.55
N THR A 19 -19.61 -25.66 -11.47
CA THR A 19 -19.27 -25.19 -12.82
C THR A 19 -20.14 -24.01 -13.20
N PHE A 20 -19.71 -23.21 -14.17
CA PHE A 20 -20.52 -22.17 -14.78
C PHE A 20 -20.31 -22.11 -16.30
N SER A 21 -21.30 -21.59 -17.03
CA SER A 21 -21.20 -21.30 -18.46
C SER A 21 -22.30 -20.32 -18.92
N PRO A 22 -22.13 -19.61 -20.05
CA PRO A 22 -20.89 -19.42 -20.82
C PRO A 22 -19.96 -18.40 -20.15
N GLY A 23 -18.87 -18.03 -20.81
CA GLY A 23 -18.03 -16.88 -20.42
C GLY A 23 -16.92 -17.18 -19.42
N ASP A 24 -16.39 -16.10 -18.85
CA ASP A 24 -15.20 -16.12 -17.98
C ASP A 24 -15.56 -15.60 -16.57
N GLY A 25 -14.87 -16.14 -15.56
CA GLY A 25 -15.13 -15.90 -14.16
C GLY A 25 -14.42 -16.92 -13.27
N GLU A 26 -14.73 -16.91 -11.98
CA GLU A 26 -14.24 -17.89 -11.01
C GLU A 26 -15.39 -18.42 -10.17
N ILE A 27 -15.37 -19.72 -9.85
CA ILE A 27 -16.29 -20.32 -8.90
C ILE A 27 -15.51 -21.15 -7.88
N GLY A 28 -15.70 -20.84 -6.60
CA GLY A 28 -15.04 -21.55 -5.52
C GLY A 28 -15.70 -22.89 -5.20
N ALA A 29 -14.99 -23.75 -4.48
CA ALA A 29 -15.55 -24.98 -3.92
C ALA A 29 -16.72 -24.73 -2.94
N ASP A 30 -16.79 -23.51 -2.39
CA ASP A 30 -17.89 -23.04 -1.55
C ASP A 30 -19.17 -22.72 -2.35
N GLY A 31 -19.08 -22.64 -3.68
CA GLY A 31 -20.13 -22.26 -4.61
C GLY A 31 -20.26 -20.76 -4.86
N ALA A 32 -19.41 -19.93 -4.26
CA ALA A 32 -19.44 -18.50 -4.52
C ALA A 32 -18.83 -18.21 -5.90
N PHE A 33 -19.59 -17.47 -6.71
CA PHE A 33 -19.31 -17.22 -8.12
C PHE A 33 -19.03 -15.73 -8.35
N VAL A 34 -18.00 -15.44 -9.14
CA VAL A 34 -17.70 -14.11 -9.66
C VAL A 34 -17.58 -14.17 -11.17
N ALA A 35 -18.38 -13.35 -11.87
CA ALA A 35 -18.30 -13.17 -13.29
C ALA A 35 -17.35 -12.03 -13.64
N TYR A 36 -16.63 -12.17 -14.75
CA TYR A 36 -15.74 -11.10 -15.26
C TYR A 36 -16.39 -10.26 -16.35
N ARG A 37 -17.51 -10.70 -16.93
CA ARG A 37 -18.25 -9.92 -17.92
C ARG A 37 -19.73 -9.86 -17.58
N PRO A 38 -20.45 -8.82 -18.03
CA PRO A 38 -21.91 -8.80 -17.97
C PRO A 38 -22.50 -9.92 -18.82
N GLY A 39 -23.64 -10.45 -18.39
CA GLY A 39 -24.36 -11.50 -19.11
C GLY A 39 -25.07 -12.47 -18.18
N ASP A 40 -25.71 -13.45 -18.80
CA ASP A 40 -26.42 -14.51 -18.10
C ASP A 40 -25.51 -15.74 -18.00
N TYR A 41 -25.32 -16.21 -16.77
CA TYR A 41 -24.49 -17.37 -16.45
C TYR A 41 -25.34 -18.48 -15.86
N VAL A 42 -25.22 -19.69 -16.36
CA VAL A 42 -25.77 -20.89 -15.73
C VAL A 42 -24.72 -21.44 -14.77
N VAL A 43 -24.98 -21.31 -13.47
CA VAL A 43 -24.17 -21.92 -12.40
C VAL A 43 -24.77 -23.26 -12.04
N THR A 44 -23.94 -24.32 -12.04
CA THR A 44 -24.37 -25.70 -11.79
C THR A 44 -23.59 -26.31 -10.64
N ALA A 45 -24.31 -26.91 -9.69
CA ALA A 45 -23.77 -27.78 -8.65
C ALA A 45 -24.01 -29.24 -9.02
N VAL A 46 -22.99 -30.08 -8.88
CA VAL A 46 -23.08 -31.54 -9.12
C VAL A 46 -22.65 -32.29 -7.87
N GLY A 47 -23.50 -33.18 -7.36
CA GLY A 47 -23.22 -34.06 -6.23
C GLY A 47 -23.63 -35.50 -6.54
N GLY A 48 -22.67 -36.38 -6.84
CA GLY A 48 -22.94 -37.74 -7.27
C GLY A 48 -23.74 -37.78 -8.57
N SER A 49 -24.92 -38.40 -8.56
CA SER A 49 -25.84 -38.47 -9.71
C SER A 49 -26.87 -37.33 -9.75
N ARG A 50 -26.79 -36.37 -8.83
CA ARG A 50 -27.71 -35.23 -8.76
C ARG A 50 -27.00 -33.96 -9.24
N SER A 51 -27.73 -33.12 -9.95
CA SER A 51 -27.30 -31.77 -10.29
C SER A 51 -28.44 -30.77 -10.08
N ALA A 52 -28.07 -29.52 -9.83
CA ALA A 52 -28.98 -28.39 -9.80
C ALA A 52 -28.29 -27.21 -10.46
N SER A 53 -29.05 -26.43 -11.24
CA SER A 53 -28.54 -25.26 -11.95
C SER A 53 -29.43 -24.05 -11.68
N THR A 54 -28.83 -22.86 -11.68
CA THR A 54 -29.53 -21.58 -11.61
C THR A 54 -28.91 -20.59 -12.59
N VAL A 55 -29.70 -19.64 -13.06
CA VAL A 55 -29.19 -18.51 -13.85
C VAL A 55 -28.80 -17.37 -12.91
N VAL A 56 -27.61 -16.82 -13.11
CA VAL A 56 -27.09 -15.62 -12.46
C VAL A 56 -27.01 -14.52 -13.52
N HIS A 57 -27.76 -13.45 -13.31
CA HIS A 57 -27.78 -12.28 -14.18
C HIS A 57 -26.75 -11.26 -13.70
N VAL A 58 -25.76 -10.96 -14.52
CA VAL A 58 -24.66 -10.04 -14.19
C VAL A 58 -24.76 -8.80 -15.06
N THR A 59 -24.84 -7.63 -14.43
CA THR A 59 -24.87 -6.34 -15.12
C THR A 59 -23.50 -5.68 -15.17
N GLU A 60 -23.34 -4.73 -16.09
CA GLU A 60 -22.12 -3.93 -16.18
C GLU A 60 -21.87 -3.10 -14.91
N ARG A 61 -20.59 -3.02 -14.54
CA ARG A 61 -20.13 -2.24 -13.41
C ARG A 61 -19.88 -0.80 -13.87
N GLU A 62 -20.90 0.03 -13.71
CA GLU A 62 -20.85 1.46 -14.04
C GLU A 62 -20.10 2.26 -12.95
N VAL A 63 -18.77 2.12 -12.91
CA VAL A 63 -17.90 2.79 -11.92
C VAL A 63 -17.00 3.86 -12.51
N ARG A 64 -16.79 3.88 -13.83
CA ARG A 64 -15.89 4.80 -14.52
C ARG A 64 -16.32 6.26 -14.33
N ARG A 65 -15.35 7.14 -14.08
CA ARG A 65 -15.57 8.58 -13.87
C ARG A 65 -14.45 9.40 -14.52
N PRO A 66 -14.77 10.58 -15.06
CA PRO A 66 -13.73 11.50 -15.53
C PRO A 66 -12.79 11.95 -14.41
N VAL A 67 -11.55 12.23 -14.78
CA VAL A 67 -10.50 12.75 -13.90
C VAL A 67 -10.09 14.13 -14.37
N ASN A 68 -9.97 15.07 -13.43
CA ASN A 68 -9.44 16.41 -13.69
C ASN A 68 -8.22 16.66 -12.80
N VAL A 69 -7.19 17.29 -13.36
CA VAL A 69 -6.08 17.85 -12.59
C VAL A 69 -6.51 19.23 -12.07
N VAL A 70 -6.49 19.39 -10.75
CA VAL A 70 -6.85 20.64 -10.05
C VAL A 70 -5.65 21.55 -9.93
N GLY A 71 -4.49 21.00 -9.57
CA GLY A 71 -3.25 21.74 -9.40
C GLY A 71 -2.05 20.83 -9.52
N ARG A 72 -0.88 21.44 -9.68
CA ARG A 72 0.40 20.74 -9.84
C ARG A 72 1.51 21.53 -9.18
N LEU A 73 2.51 20.83 -8.67
CA LEU A 73 3.76 21.40 -8.16
C LEU A 73 4.94 20.59 -8.70
N PRO A 74 5.43 20.90 -9.91
CA PRO A 74 6.60 20.24 -10.49
C PRO A 74 7.85 20.41 -9.63
N ARG A 75 8.62 19.33 -9.44
CA ARG A 75 9.89 19.33 -8.70
C ARG A 75 10.97 18.61 -9.52
N THR A 76 12.01 19.35 -9.90
CA THR A 76 13.10 18.81 -10.75
C THR A 76 14.47 18.81 -10.09
N LYS A 77 14.62 19.50 -8.95
CA LYS A 77 15.91 19.54 -8.24
C LYS A 77 16.33 18.16 -7.74
N PHE A 78 15.36 17.39 -7.24
CA PHE A 78 15.50 16.03 -6.76
C PHE A 78 14.22 15.27 -7.13
N PRO A 79 14.30 13.96 -7.38
CA PRO A 79 13.12 13.12 -7.35
C PRO A 79 12.36 13.28 -6.03
N THR A 80 11.05 13.05 -6.07
CA THR A 80 10.20 13.07 -4.86
C THR A 80 9.86 11.66 -4.41
N SER A 81 9.58 11.51 -3.13
CA SER A 81 9.12 10.27 -2.49
C SER A 81 7.77 10.54 -1.83
N GLU A 82 7.50 10.00 -0.65
CA GLU A 82 6.22 10.07 0.06
C GLU A 82 5.61 11.48 0.16
N VAL A 83 4.28 11.52 0.08
CA VAL A 83 3.48 12.70 0.44
C VAL A 83 2.67 12.38 1.68
N TRP A 84 2.70 13.28 2.65
CA TRP A 84 1.86 13.18 3.85
C TRP A 84 1.03 14.44 4.02
N LEU A 85 -0.24 14.30 4.40
CA LEU A 85 -1.12 15.45 4.66
C LEU A 85 -1.20 15.73 6.14
N HIS A 86 -0.97 16.98 6.52
CA HIS A 86 -1.18 17.42 7.89
C HIS A 86 -2.68 17.35 8.24
N PRO A 87 -3.08 16.95 9.47
CA PRO A 87 -4.48 16.76 9.86
C PRO A 87 -5.40 17.97 9.70
N ASN A 88 -4.86 19.19 9.62
CA ASN A 88 -5.65 20.40 9.31
C ASN A 88 -6.18 20.46 7.85
N GLY A 89 -5.68 19.59 6.98
CA GLY A 89 -6.05 19.47 5.56
C GLY A 89 -5.62 20.66 4.70
N THR A 90 -4.69 21.50 5.14
CA THR A 90 -4.18 22.67 4.39
C THR A 90 -2.68 22.68 4.18
N VAL A 91 -1.96 21.69 4.71
CA VAL A 91 -0.52 21.53 4.50
C VAL A 91 -0.22 20.11 4.04
N ALA A 92 0.63 19.99 3.03
CA ALA A 92 1.23 18.74 2.61
C ALA A 92 2.74 18.75 2.89
N TYR A 93 3.29 17.61 3.26
CA TYR A 93 4.71 17.36 3.36
C TYR A 93 5.13 16.46 2.21
N LEU A 94 6.22 16.79 1.52
CA LEU A 94 6.70 16.04 0.37
C LEU A 94 8.19 15.70 0.52
N GLY A 95 8.49 14.41 0.54
CA GLY A 95 9.85 13.89 0.65
C GLY A 95 10.67 14.07 -0.62
N THR A 96 11.98 13.97 -0.47
CA THR A 96 12.92 13.95 -1.59
C THR A 96 13.70 12.65 -1.60
N HIS A 97 14.07 12.18 -2.79
CA HIS A 97 14.80 10.94 -3.02
C HIS A 97 16.01 11.20 -3.93
N GLY A 98 16.83 10.17 -4.20
CA GLY A 98 17.82 10.19 -5.28
C GLY A 98 18.91 11.26 -5.12
N GLY A 99 19.36 11.50 -3.88
CA GLY A 99 20.28 12.58 -3.54
C GLY A 99 19.62 13.79 -2.90
N GLY A 100 18.30 13.74 -2.70
CA GLY A 100 17.53 14.69 -1.92
C GLY A 100 17.93 14.72 -0.44
N ASP A 101 17.73 15.87 0.19
CA ASP A 101 18.20 16.17 1.55
C ASP A 101 17.12 16.80 2.43
N ARG A 102 15.85 16.72 2.03
CA ARG A 102 14.78 17.48 2.69
C ARG A 102 13.39 16.90 2.56
N VAL A 103 12.52 17.39 3.44
CA VAL A 103 11.06 17.37 3.30
C VAL A 103 10.57 18.78 3.04
N TYR A 104 9.78 19.00 1.99
CA TYR A 104 9.13 20.30 1.74
C TYR A 104 7.85 20.42 2.56
N ALA A 105 7.62 21.58 3.17
CA ALA A 105 6.30 21.98 3.66
C ALA A 105 5.59 22.78 2.55
N ILE A 106 4.39 22.34 2.19
CA ILE A 106 3.62 22.87 1.06
C ILE A 106 2.28 23.38 1.58
N ASP A 107 2.00 24.66 1.36
CA ASP A 107 0.67 25.20 1.55
C ASP A 107 -0.24 24.74 0.41
N ILE A 108 -1.28 24.02 0.77
CA ILE A 108 -2.31 23.48 -0.13
C ILE A 108 -3.71 24.03 0.21
N SER A 109 -3.78 25.16 0.93
CA SER A 109 -5.04 25.85 1.23
C SER A 109 -5.80 26.28 -0.04
N ASP A 110 -5.07 26.58 -1.10
CA ASP A 110 -5.58 26.63 -2.48
C ASP A 110 -4.97 25.46 -3.28
N PRO A 111 -5.69 24.34 -3.46
CA PRO A 111 -5.17 23.18 -4.19
C PRO A 111 -4.93 23.44 -5.68
N ALA A 112 -5.45 24.54 -6.26
CA ALA A 112 -5.13 24.91 -7.63
C ALA A 112 -3.75 25.58 -7.75
N ASN A 113 -3.24 26.15 -6.65
CA ASN A 113 -1.98 26.89 -6.59
C ASN A 113 -1.11 26.45 -5.39
N PRO A 114 -0.72 25.16 -5.30
CA PRO A 114 0.12 24.67 -4.21
C PRO A 114 1.49 25.36 -4.22
N ARG A 115 2.02 25.70 -3.04
CA ARG A 115 3.31 26.41 -2.92
C ARG A 115 4.17 25.86 -1.80
N VAL A 116 5.46 25.68 -2.07
CA VAL A 116 6.45 25.39 -1.02
C VAL A 116 6.59 26.64 -0.15
N VAL A 117 6.42 26.47 1.16
CA VAL A 117 6.54 27.55 2.15
C VAL A 117 7.80 27.42 3.00
N ASP A 118 8.27 26.20 3.20
CA ASP A 118 9.45 25.90 4.01
C ASP A 118 9.99 24.50 3.67
N SER A 119 11.08 24.09 4.32
CA SER A 119 11.59 22.73 4.26
C SER A 119 12.39 22.35 5.50
N ILE A 120 12.29 21.09 5.94
CA ILE A 120 13.22 20.52 6.91
C ILE A 120 14.38 19.92 6.12
N VAL A 121 15.57 20.51 6.25
CA VAL A 121 16.80 19.97 5.65
C VAL A 121 17.47 19.05 6.64
N VAL A 122 17.74 17.81 6.25
CA VAL A 122 18.35 16.77 7.08
C VAL A 122 19.52 16.14 6.34
N ASN A 123 20.54 15.69 7.08
CA ASN A 123 21.68 14.99 6.48
C ASN A 123 21.26 13.59 6.00
N THR A 124 20.76 13.51 4.78
CA THR A 124 20.24 12.30 4.15
C THR A 124 20.53 12.30 2.64
N ARG A 125 20.23 11.19 1.97
CA ARG A 125 20.17 11.11 0.49
C ARG A 125 18.76 10.84 -0.02
N LEU A 126 17.88 10.44 0.88
CA LEU A 126 16.46 10.27 0.62
C LEU A 126 15.68 10.25 1.95
N VAL A 127 14.41 10.60 1.88
CA VAL A 127 13.41 10.45 2.94
C VAL A 127 12.31 9.58 2.35
N ASN A 128 12.26 8.30 2.71
CA ASN A 128 11.31 7.37 2.08
C ASN A 128 9.90 7.51 2.63
N ASP A 129 9.77 7.92 3.89
CA ASP A 129 8.49 7.93 4.58
C ASP A 129 8.46 9.01 5.67
N MET A 130 7.25 9.48 5.97
CA MET A 130 6.98 10.42 7.04
C MET A 130 5.52 10.36 7.49
N GLN A 131 5.31 10.63 8.77
CA GLN A 131 3.98 10.65 9.35
C GLN A 131 3.86 11.70 10.45
N THR A 132 2.70 12.35 10.58
CA THR A 132 2.38 13.22 11.72
C THR A 132 1.55 12.49 12.77
N THR A 133 1.65 12.94 14.01
CA THR A 133 0.71 12.53 15.06
C THR A 133 -0.72 12.89 14.65
N ALA A 134 -1.71 12.22 15.22
CA ALA A 134 -3.12 12.45 14.86
C ALA A 134 -3.59 13.89 15.15
N ASP A 135 -2.99 14.54 16.16
CA ASP A 135 -3.19 15.96 16.46
C ASP A 135 -2.38 16.90 15.55
N GLY A 136 -1.44 16.37 14.76
CA GLY A 136 -0.59 17.14 13.85
C GLY A 136 0.57 17.87 14.54
N ASN A 137 0.80 17.70 15.84
CA ASN A 137 1.79 18.51 16.57
C ASN A 137 3.23 18.05 16.38
N TYR A 138 3.44 16.78 16.01
CA TYR A 138 4.77 16.25 15.72
C TYR A 138 4.77 15.45 14.43
N MET A 139 5.92 15.44 13.75
CA MET A 139 6.19 14.61 12.59
C MET A 139 7.41 13.74 12.84
N VAL A 140 7.36 12.49 12.38
CA VAL A 140 8.52 11.60 12.30
C VAL A 140 8.80 11.36 10.82
N LEU A 141 10.07 11.48 10.41
CA LEU A 141 10.51 11.20 9.05
C LEU A 141 11.73 10.28 9.05
N THR A 142 11.84 9.47 8.01
CA THR A 142 12.94 8.53 7.85
C THR A 142 14.20 9.18 7.28
N ARG A 143 15.34 8.58 7.57
CA ARG A 143 16.66 9.09 7.15
C ARG A 143 17.55 7.95 6.70
N GLU A 144 17.87 7.94 5.40
CA GLU A 144 18.72 6.95 4.75
C GLU A 144 19.85 7.59 3.91
N GLY A 145 21.02 6.96 3.92
CA GLY A 145 22.17 7.43 3.15
C GLY A 145 22.87 8.68 3.72
N ALA A 146 22.73 8.97 5.01
CA ALA A 146 23.40 10.08 5.68
C ALA A 146 24.93 10.04 5.49
N ALA A 147 25.55 11.18 5.18
CA ALA A 147 26.98 11.25 4.88
C ALA A 147 27.87 10.92 6.10
N ASP A 148 27.36 11.17 7.30
CA ASP A 148 28.02 10.89 8.58
C ASP A 148 27.65 9.51 9.16
N ARG A 149 26.92 8.69 8.39
CA ARG A 149 26.38 7.37 8.80
C ARG A 149 25.42 7.40 9.99
N LYS A 150 24.96 8.58 10.41
CA LYS A 150 23.97 8.71 11.49
C LYS A 150 22.53 8.53 10.98
N ASN A 151 22.23 7.48 10.22
CA ASN A 151 20.86 7.21 9.77
C ASN A 151 19.89 7.02 10.95
N GLY A 152 18.59 6.88 10.67
CA GLY A 152 17.58 6.64 11.70
C GLY A 152 16.29 7.39 11.41
N ILE A 153 15.72 7.98 12.45
CA ILE A 153 14.54 8.83 12.34
C ILE A 153 14.84 10.24 12.82
N VAL A 154 14.14 11.22 12.24
CA VAL A 154 14.14 12.61 12.68
C VAL A 154 12.74 12.94 13.20
N ILE A 155 12.69 13.65 14.33
CA ILE A 155 11.46 14.12 14.95
C ILE A 155 11.39 15.63 14.79
N ALA A 156 10.27 16.12 14.29
CA ALA A 156 10.01 17.54 14.07
C ALA A 156 8.77 18.01 14.84
N ASP A 157 8.83 19.23 15.35
CA ASP A 157 7.67 20.00 15.80
C ASP A 157 6.92 20.53 14.57
N THR A 158 5.60 20.35 14.57
CA THR A 158 4.68 20.78 13.51
C THR A 158 3.48 21.57 14.06
N HIS A 159 3.59 22.17 15.26
CA HIS A 159 2.54 23.05 15.80
C HIS A 159 2.28 24.26 14.89
N ASP A 160 3.34 24.77 14.24
CA ASP A 160 3.21 25.59 13.04
C ASP A 160 3.50 24.70 11.82
N PRO A 161 2.47 24.11 11.18
CA PRO A 161 2.68 23.11 10.15
C PRO A 161 3.30 23.68 8.88
N LEU A 162 3.21 25.00 8.66
CA LEU A 162 3.86 25.68 7.54
C LEU A 162 5.36 25.88 7.78
N HIS A 163 5.82 25.83 9.02
CA HIS A 163 7.21 26.07 9.43
C HIS A 163 7.72 24.99 10.39
N PRO A 164 7.76 23.72 9.93
CA PRO A 164 8.12 22.59 10.78
C PRO A 164 9.61 22.63 11.14
N LYS A 165 9.97 22.16 12.34
CA LYS A 165 11.34 22.26 12.85
C LYS A 165 11.80 20.96 13.49
N GLN A 166 12.96 20.47 13.10
CA GLN A 166 13.59 19.35 13.80
C GLN A 166 13.83 19.69 15.28
N ILE A 167 13.42 18.79 16.17
CA ILE A 167 13.61 18.90 17.62
C ILE A 167 14.49 17.77 18.18
N ALA A 168 14.54 16.62 17.52
CA ALA A 168 15.35 15.48 17.92
C ALA A 168 15.67 14.56 16.73
N ASP A 169 16.62 13.65 16.94
CA ASP A 169 16.88 12.51 16.08
C ASP A 169 17.11 11.26 16.94
N PHE A 170 16.88 10.08 16.36
CA PHE A 170 17.15 8.80 17.01
C PHE A 170 17.87 7.87 16.04
N THR A 171 19.10 7.48 16.40
CA THR A 171 20.01 6.72 15.52
C THR A 171 20.50 5.42 16.14
N GLU A 172 20.23 5.18 17.43
CA GLU A 172 20.75 4.03 18.16
C GLU A 172 20.22 2.71 17.56
N GLY A 173 21.12 1.90 17.01
CA GLY A 173 20.77 0.64 16.35
C GLY A 173 20.20 0.79 14.93
N LEU A 174 20.04 2.01 14.41
CA LEU A 174 19.42 2.32 13.12
C LEU A 174 20.41 2.88 12.08
N THR A 175 21.72 2.67 12.29
CA THR A 175 22.76 3.23 11.40
C THR A 175 22.72 2.66 9.98
N GLY A 176 22.02 1.54 9.77
CA GLY A 176 21.79 0.95 8.44
C GLY A 176 20.90 1.78 7.55
N GLY A 177 19.98 2.57 8.12
CA GLY A 177 18.85 3.14 7.39
C GLY A 177 17.55 2.83 8.09
N VAL A 178 16.55 3.67 7.85
CA VAL A 178 15.14 3.36 8.15
C VAL A 178 14.37 3.61 6.88
N HIS A 179 13.62 2.62 6.41
CA HIS A 179 12.84 2.77 5.19
C HIS A 179 11.51 3.49 5.46
N SER A 180 10.73 2.96 6.40
CA SER A 180 9.39 3.40 6.75
C SER A 180 9.20 3.49 8.26
N VAL A 181 8.23 4.29 8.67
CA VAL A 181 7.86 4.47 10.07
C VAL A 181 6.35 4.45 10.22
N TYR A 182 5.89 3.91 11.34
CA TYR A 182 4.48 4.03 11.72
C TYR A 182 4.37 4.46 13.17
N MET A 183 3.59 5.52 13.41
CA MET A 183 3.29 5.99 14.74
C MET A 183 2.05 5.31 15.29
N TYR A 184 2.16 4.87 16.54
CA TYR A 184 1.08 4.24 17.27
C TYR A 184 0.91 4.89 18.63
N GLU A 185 -0.27 5.39 18.91
CA GLU A 185 -0.59 6.00 20.20
C GLU A 185 -1.79 5.30 20.82
N THR A 186 -1.67 4.91 22.09
CA THR A 186 -2.77 4.37 22.87
C THR A 186 -2.78 4.95 24.28
N PRO A 187 -3.97 5.09 24.90
CA PRO A 187 -4.04 5.46 26.31
C PRO A 187 -3.31 4.47 27.25
N LYS A 188 -3.21 3.20 26.85
CA LYS A 188 -2.66 2.13 27.69
C LYS A 188 -1.13 2.13 27.70
N TYR A 189 -0.50 2.34 26.55
CA TYR A 189 0.94 2.19 26.40
C TYR A 189 1.66 3.51 26.10
N GLY A 190 0.95 4.57 25.72
CA GLY A 190 1.55 5.82 25.26
C GLY A 190 1.80 5.82 23.76
N ARG A 191 2.78 6.61 23.33
CA ARG A 191 3.12 6.85 21.92
C ARG A 191 4.42 6.14 21.56
N PHE A 192 4.40 5.41 20.45
CA PHE A 192 5.57 4.71 19.90
C PHE A 192 5.72 5.00 18.42
N VAL A 193 6.96 4.87 17.94
CA VAL A 193 7.30 4.74 16.52
C VAL A 193 7.79 3.32 16.30
N PHE A 194 7.25 2.65 15.29
CA PHE A 194 7.80 1.42 14.74
C PHE A 194 8.59 1.78 13.49
N ALA A 195 9.87 1.40 13.45
CA ALA A 195 10.79 1.77 12.38
C ALA A 195 11.33 0.52 11.67
N THR A 196 11.31 0.52 10.34
CA THR A 196 11.84 -0.59 9.54
C THR A 196 13.35 -0.43 9.33
N ASN A 197 14.15 -1.27 10.00
CA ASN A 197 15.60 -1.12 10.04
C ASN A 197 16.28 -1.82 8.85
N ASP A 198 16.80 -1.05 7.90
CA ASP A 198 17.44 -1.58 6.67
C ASP A 198 18.71 -2.39 6.96
N GLY A 199 19.40 -2.08 8.07
CA GLY A 199 20.62 -2.78 8.44
C GLY A 199 20.40 -4.18 9.00
N THR A 200 19.22 -4.45 9.56
CA THR A 200 18.93 -5.73 10.25
C THR A 200 17.67 -6.44 9.74
N GLY A 201 16.80 -5.76 9.00
CA GLY A 201 15.46 -6.22 8.66
C GLY A 201 14.53 -6.36 9.88
N ALA A 202 14.90 -5.80 11.02
CA ALA A 202 14.05 -5.79 12.21
C ALA A 202 13.06 -4.61 12.17
N ILE A 203 11.95 -4.75 12.89
CA ILE A 203 11.13 -3.63 13.31
C ILE A 203 11.68 -3.18 14.66
N ASP A 204 12.28 -2.00 14.70
CA ASP A 204 12.70 -1.37 15.94
C ASP A 204 11.55 -0.52 16.51
N VAL A 205 11.39 -0.56 17.84
CA VAL A 205 10.32 0.15 18.54
C VAL A 205 10.93 1.26 19.38
N ILE A 206 10.50 2.49 19.15
CA ILE A 206 10.97 3.68 19.81
C ILE A 206 9.81 4.26 20.64
N ASP A 207 10.01 4.42 21.94
CA ASP A 207 9.13 5.18 22.83
C ASP A 207 9.25 6.68 22.50
N LEU A 208 8.11 7.31 22.25
CA LEU A 208 7.95 8.72 21.90
C LEU A 208 7.07 9.46 22.91
N ALA A 209 7.06 9.04 24.17
CA ALA A 209 6.38 9.76 25.26
C ALA A 209 6.92 11.19 25.45
N ASP A 210 8.23 11.39 25.24
CA ASP A 210 8.86 12.71 25.12
C ASP A 210 9.49 12.83 23.72
N PRO A 211 8.86 13.55 22.77
CA PRO A 211 9.36 13.71 21.41
C PRO A 211 10.76 14.35 21.32
N ALA A 212 11.20 15.09 22.35
CA ALA A 212 12.55 15.67 22.39
C ALA A 212 13.61 14.67 22.89
N HIS A 213 13.19 13.56 23.53
CA HIS A 213 14.08 12.55 24.11
C HIS A 213 13.59 11.13 23.81
N PRO A 214 13.53 10.71 22.52
CA PRO A 214 13.10 9.37 22.12
C PRO A 214 14.01 8.27 22.70
N LYS A 215 13.44 7.10 22.99
CA LYS A 215 14.17 5.97 23.59
C LYS A 215 13.82 4.65 22.94
N ARG A 216 14.79 3.73 22.84
CA ARG A 216 14.50 2.37 22.39
C ARG A 216 13.61 1.64 23.41
N ALA A 217 12.52 1.06 22.94
CA ALA A 217 11.60 0.27 23.74
C ALA A 217 11.72 -1.23 23.46
N GLY A 218 11.99 -1.61 22.22
CA GLY A 218 12.03 -3.02 21.82
C GLY A 218 12.43 -3.23 20.36
N SER A 219 12.35 -4.47 19.92
CA SER A 219 12.54 -4.85 18.53
C SER A 219 11.88 -6.20 18.24
N TRP A 220 11.45 -6.41 17.00
CA TRP A 220 10.95 -7.70 16.52
C TRP A 220 11.49 -8.03 15.13
N ARG A 221 11.63 -9.31 14.80
CA ARG A 221 12.06 -9.77 13.46
C ARG A 221 11.58 -11.18 13.14
N THR A 222 11.48 -11.50 11.85
CA THR A 222 11.25 -12.87 11.37
C THR A 222 12.47 -13.77 11.62
N ASN A 223 12.25 -15.08 11.71
CA ASN A 223 13.31 -16.08 11.85
C ASN A 223 14.00 -16.40 10.50
N ARG A 224 14.58 -15.38 9.88
CA ARG A 224 15.36 -15.44 8.62
C ARG A 224 16.74 -14.83 8.86
N PRO A 225 17.83 -15.20 8.16
CA PRO A 225 19.09 -14.48 8.31
C PRO A 225 18.97 -12.99 7.92
N ASP A 226 19.66 -12.10 8.65
CA ASP A 226 19.57 -10.65 8.46
C ASP A 226 19.87 -10.23 7.00
N ALA A 227 20.89 -10.82 6.36
CA ALA A 227 21.27 -10.52 4.97
C ALA A 227 20.20 -10.84 3.90
N ALA A 228 19.14 -11.55 4.28
CA ALA A 228 18.02 -11.89 3.40
C ALA A 228 16.67 -11.39 3.95
N ARG A 229 16.69 -10.56 4.99
CA ARG A 229 15.50 -10.03 5.66
C ARG A 229 15.36 -8.56 5.35
N TYR A 230 14.19 -8.16 4.88
CA TYR A 230 13.87 -6.78 4.61
C TYR A 230 12.40 -6.55 4.96
N VAL A 231 12.16 -5.57 5.82
CA VAL A 231 10.83 -5.09 6.17
C VAL A 231 10.72 -3.71 5.56
N HIS A 232 9.70 -3.54 4.73
CA HIS A 232 9.56 -2.36 3.89
C HIS A 232 8.66 -1.34 4.57
N ASP A 233 7.41 -1.72 4.84
CA ASP A 233 6.34 -0.84 5.30
C ASP A 233 5.49 -1.51 6.40
N LEU A 234 4.72 -0.70 7.10
CA LEU A 234 3.95 -1.07 8.29
C LEU A 234 2.55 -0.44 8.23
N ASP A 235 1.55 -1.15 8.76
CA ASP A 235 0.26 -0.58 9.12
C ASP A 235 -0.15 -1.08 10.51
N ILE A 236 -0.91 -0.27 11.25
CA ILE A 236 -1.34 -0.63 12.61
C ILE A 236 -2.84 -0.34 12.77
N VAL A 237 -3.61 -1.39 13.02
CA VAL A 237 -5.05 -1.31 13.28
C VAL A 237 -5.40 -2.15 14.49
N ASP A 238 -6.16 -1.58 15.43
CA ASP A 238 -6.67 -2.27 16.62
C ASP A 238 -5.60 -3.00 17.46
N GLY A 239 -4.38 -2.46 17.53
CA GLY A 239 -3.26 -3.07 18.26
C GLY A 239 -2.65 -4.30 17.58
N LEU A 240 -2.94 -4.49 16.29
CA LEU A 240 -2.28 -5.41 15.39
C LEU A 240 -1.42 -4.63 14.41
N LEU A 241 -0.17 -5.06 14.25
CA LEU A 241 0.77 -4.51 13.30
C LEU A 241 0.87 -5.45 12.09
N TYR A 242 0.65 -4.91 10.90
CA TYR A 242 0.73 -5.57 9.60
C TYR A 242 2.03 -5.14 8.94
N ALA A 243 3.01 -6.03 8.90
CA ALA A 243 4.33 -5.73 8.38
C ALA A 243 4.54 -6.34 6.98
N SER A 244 5.00 -5.50 6.07
CA SER A 244 5.34 -5.85 4.70
C SER A 244 6.79 -6.32 4.64
N TYR A 245 6.99 -7.63 4.67
CA TYR A 245 8.28 -8.26 4.88
C TYR A 245 8.86 -8.85 3.58
N TRP A 246 8.79 -8.15 2.45
CA TRP A 246 9.32 -8.59 1.15
C TRP A 246 9.15 -10.11 0.90
N ASN A 247 10.24 -10.90 0.91
CA ASN A 247 10.25 -12.34 0.65
C ASN A 247 9.62 -13.21 1.76
N ASP A 248 9.38 -12.63 2.93
CA ASP A 248 8.66 -13.25 4.04
C ASP A 248 7.16 -12.91 4.00
N GLY A 249 6.71 -12.09 3.05
CA GLY A 249 5.28 -11.84 2.82
C GLY A 249 4.66 -10.88 3.82
N LEU A 250 3.37 -11.06 4.10
CA LEU A 250 2.67 -10.31 5.15
C LEU A 250 2.88 -11.00 6.50
N VAL A 251 3.37 -10.24 7.48
CA VAL A 251 3.54 -10.69 8.87
C VAL A 251 2.59 -9.90 9.76
N ILE A 252 1.82 -10.58 10.60
CA ILE A 252 0.86 -9.95 11.52
C ILE A 252 1.35 -10.15 12.95
N LEU A 253 1.50 -9.06 13.69
CA LEU A 253 1.95 -9.05 15.09
C LEU A 253 0.88 -8.47 16.01
N ASP A 254 0.72 -9.06 17.19
CA ASP A 254 0.05 -8.41 18.31
C ASP A 254 1.04 -7.47 18.99
N ILE A 255 0.66 -6.19 19.07
CA ILE A 255 1.39 -5.14 19.77
C ILE A 255 0.55 -4.50 20.88
N GLY A 256 -0.58 -5.10 21.24
CA GLY A 256 -1.47 -4.53 22.24
C GLY A 256 -2.96 -4.77 22.02
N ASN A 257 -3.34 -5.58 21.04
CA ASN A 257 -4.72 -6.02 20.82
C ASN A 257 -5.27 -6.79 22.02
N GLY A 258 -4.40 -7.56 22.69
CA GLY A 258 -4.67 -8.18 23.98
C GLY A 258 -5.03 -9.66 23.93
N LYS A 259 -5.27 -10.23 22.74
CA LYS A 259 -5.54 -11.66 22.58
C LYS A 259 -4.28 -12.54 22.65
N TRP A 260 -3.15 -12.11 22.10
CA TRP A 260 -1.91 -12.92 22.02
C TRP A 260 -0.82 -12.48 23.00
N GLY A 261 -1.10 -11.47 23.83
CA GLY A 261 -0.20 -11.00 24.88
C GLY A 261 0.91 -10.07 24.39
N GLY A 262 0.77 -9.54 23.16
CA GLY A 262 1.65 -8.54 22.61
C GLY A 262 1.57 -7.19 23.33
N THR A 263 2.67 -6.45 23.30
CA THR A 263 2.74 -5.04 23.71
C THR A 263 3.61 -4.29 22.70
N PRO A 264 3.60 -2.95 22.64
CA PRO A 264 4.44 -2.24 21.67
C PRO A 264 5.92 -2.58 21.84
N ALA A 265 6.41 -2.61 23.08
CA ALA A 265 7.81 -2.95 23.40
C ALA A 265 8.14 -4.45 23.21
N LYS A 266 7.13 -5.32 23.14
CA LYS A 266 7.30 -6.77 22.95
C LYS A 266 6.24 -7.30 21.99
N PRO A 267 6.40 -7.08 20.67
CA PRO A 267 5.50 -7.63 19.68
C PRO A 267 5.49 -9.16 19.70
N VAL A 268 4.33 -9.76 19.43
CA VAL A 268 4.15 -11.22 19.38
C VAL A 268 3.60 -11.62 18.02
N LEU A 269 4.17 -12.64 17.39
CA LEU A 269 3.68 -13.14 16.10
C LEU A 269 2.28 -13.73 16.25
N VAL A 270 1.34 -13.28 15.40
CA VAL A 270 0.00 -13.86 15.25
C VAL A 270 0.00 -14.84 14.09
N SER A 271 0.37 -14.37 12.90
CA SER A 271 0.39 -15.20 11.69
C SER A 271 1.30 -14.60 10.62
N GLN A 272 1.51 -15.40 9.57
CA GLN A 272 2.29 -14.99 8.39
C GLN A 272 1.61 -15.54 7.14
N PHE A 273 1.37 -14.68 6.16
CA PHE A 273 0.94 -15.08 4.82
C PHE A 273 2.12 -15.02 3.87
N LYS A 274 2.54 -16.20 3.39
CA LYS A 274 3.62 -16.36 2.42
C LYS A 274 3.11 -17.02 1.16
N TYR A 275 3.60 -16.55 0.01
CA TYR A 275 3.18 -16.99 -1.32
C TYR A 275 4.41 -17.14 -2.23
N ASN A 276 4.20 -17.78 -3.38
CA ASN A 276 5.27 -18.11 -4.31
C ASN A 276 5.54 -16.94 -5.27
N LEU A 277 6.49 -16.08 -4.90
CA LEU A 277 6.93 -14.95 -5.72
C LEU A 277 7.57 -15.36 -7.06
N ASP A 278 8.28 -16.49 -7.11
CA ASP A 278 8.84 -17.02 -8.37
C ASP A 278 7.72 -17.35 -9.37
N SER A 279 6.67 -18.03 -8.88
CA SER A 279 5.53 -18.36 -9.72
C SER A 279 4.73 -17.13 -10.15
N LEU A 280 4.61 -16.12 -9.28
CA LEU A 280 3.84 -14.91 -9.57
C LEU A 280 4.56 -14.00 -10.57
N TYR A 281 5.89 -13.90 -10.47
CA TYR A 281 6.73 -13.01 -11.28
C TYR A 281 7.66 -13.78 -12.23
N ARG A 282 7.18 -14.89 -12.79
CA ARG A 282 7.95 -15.72 -13.71
C ARG A 282 8.47 -14.95 -14.92
N GLU A 283 7.69 -14.00 -15.43
CA GLU A 283 8.12 -13.13 -16.55
C GLU A 283 9.34 -12.26 -16.19
N VAL A 284 9.46 -11.86 -14.92
CA VAL A 284 10.60 -11.08 -14.43
C VAL A 284 11.82 -11.98 -14.30
N GLU A 285 11.63 -13.21 -13.82
CA GLU A 285 12.68 -14.22 -13.71
C GLU A 285 13.26 -14.60 -15.09
N ASP A 286 12.41 -14.75 -16.11
CA ASP A 286 12.83 -15.09 -17.47
C ASP A 286 13.82 -14.05 -18.06
N VAL A 287 13.73 -12.79 -17.61
CA VAL A 287 14.63 -11.69 -18.01
C VAL A 287 15.80 -11.50 -17.04
N SER A 288 15.54 -11.59 -15.73
CA SER A 288 16.47 -11.19 -14.66
C SER A 288 17.28 -12.36 -14.07
N GLY A 289 16.90 -13.59 -14.40
CA GLY A 289 17.35 -14.79 -13.68
C GLY A 289 16.75 -14.88 -12.27
N PRO A 290 17.06 -15.96 -11.53
CA PRO A 290 16.58 -16.14 -10.16
C PRO A 290 17.17 -15.08 -9.22
N GLY A 291 16.41 -14.73 -8.17
CA GLY A 291 16.89 -13.86 -7.09
C GLY A 291 16.83 -12.36 -7.36
N PHE A 292 15.96 -11.91 -8.27
CA PHE A 292 15.65 -10.48 -8.46
C PHE A 292 15.00 -9.86 -7.22
N ALA A 293 15.17 -8.53 -7.05
CA ALA A 293 14.62 -7.79 -5.92
C ALA A 293 13.09 -7.72 -6.00
N ARG A 294 12.42 -8.19 -4.95
CA ARG A 294 10.98 -8.41 -4.94
C ARG A 294 10.41 -8.60 -3.54
N GLY A 295 9.12 -8.30 -3.40
CA GLY A 295 8.27 -8.90 -2.37
C GLY A 295 7.15 -7.98 -1.90
N THR A 296 6.47 -8.36 -0.81
CA THR A 296 5.44 -7.53 -0.18
C THR A 296 6.03 -6.20 0.27
N HIS A 297 5.61 -5.13 -0.38
CA HIS A 297 6.09 -3.75 -0.24
C HIS A 297 5.25 -2.96 0.75
N THR A 298 3.92 -2.98 0.58
CA THR A 298 2.99 -2.29 1.47
C THR A 298 1.81 -3.19 1.84
N ALA A 299 1.25 -2.97 3.02
CA ALA A 299 0.15 -3.75 3.57
C ALA A 299 -0.78 -2.82 4.36
N TRP A 300 -2.08 -2.84 4.05
CA TRP A 300 -3.05 -1.91 4.63
C TRP A 300 -4.31 -2.66 5.06
N ARG A 301 -4.61 -2.64 6.37
CA ARG A 301 -5.81 -3.26 6.95
C ARG A 301 -7.00 -2.32 6.79
N GLN A 302 -7.99 -2.78 6.04
CA GLN A 302 -9.14 -1.96 5.65
C GLN A 302 -10.44 -2.77 5.73
N ARG A 303 -11.55 -2.13 5.35
CA ARG A 303 -12.87 -2.79 5.19
C ARG A 303 -13.38 -3.40 6.49
N ASP A 304 -13.45 -2.57 7.53
CA ASP A 304 -13.87 -2.96 8.89
C ASP A 304 -13.05 -4.14 9.44
N GLY A 305 -11.77 -4.17 9.03
CA GLY A 305 -10.85 -5.22 9.37
C GLY A 305 -11.14 -6.56 8.68
N LYS A 306 -11.88 -6.63 7.57
CA LYS A 306 -12.05 -7.90 6.84
C LYS A 306 -10.87 -8.24 5.94
N TYR A 307 -10.21 -7.23 5.37
CA TYR A 307 -9.18 -7.42 4.34
C TYR A 307 -7.89 -6.69 4.69
N VAL A 308 -6.75 -7.33 4.43
CA VAL A 308 -5.47 -6.64 4.24
C VAL A 308 -5.21 -6.58 2.74
N PHE A 309 -5.09 -5.39 2.20
CA PHE A 309 -4.54 -5.22 0.85
C PHE A 309 -3.03 -5.30 0.98
N ILE A 310 -2.37 -6.09 0.15
CA ILE A 310 -0.92 -6.10 0.03
C ILE A 310 -0.52 -5.72 -1.38
N GLY A 311 0.52 -4.90 -1.52
CA GLY A 311 1.12 -4.55 -2.80
C GLY A 311 2.54 -5.11 -2.86
N ASP A 312 2.90 -5.66 -4.00
CA ASP A 312 4.26 -6.11 -4.25
C ASP A 312 5.05 -5.06 -5.02
N GLU A 313 6.33 -4.94 -4.70
CA GLU A 313 7.29 -4.15 -5.47
C GLU A 313 8.35 -5.08 -6.03
N VAL A 314 8.55 -5.03 -7.35
CA VAL A 314 9.39 -5.99 -8.07
C VAL A 314 10.21 -5.29 -9.15
N TYR A 315 11.52 -5.56 -9.13
CA TYR A 315 12.51 -4.95 -10.00
C TYR A 315 13.11 -5.97 -10.98
N LEU A 316 13.50 -5.47 -12.16
CA LEU A 316 14.43 -6.18 -13.03
C LEU A 316 15.86 -6.12 -12.48
N ASN A 317 16.66 -7.16 -12.72
CA ASN A 317 18.10 -7.15 -12.44
C ASN A 317 18.86 -6.38 -13.53
N GLY A 318 18.67 -5.06 -13.54
CA GLY A 318 19.24 -4.16 -14.54
C GLY A 318 18.38 -4.01 -15.80
N PRO A 319 18.79 -3.14 -16.73
CA PRO A 319 17.98 -2.82 -17.88
C PRO A 319 17.95 -3.95 -18.91
N VAL A 320 16.87 -4.00 -19.70
CA VAL A 320 16.75 -4.90 -20.84
C VAL A 320 17.88 -4.60 -21.83
N LYS A 321 18.69 -5.62 -22.14
CA LYS A 321 19.89 -5.47 -22.98
C LYS A 321 19.54 -4.90 -24.36
N GLY A 322 20.14 -3.75 -24.69
CA GLY A 322 19.98 -3.08 -25.99
C GLY A 322 18.76 -2.15 -26.07
N ALA A 323 17.91 -2.13 -25.05
CA ALA A 323 16.83 -1.17 -24.93
C ALA A 323 17.32 0.18 -24.37
N LYS A 324 16.51 1.22 -24.55
CA LYS A 324 16.76 2.59 -24.08
C LYS A 324 15.49 3.18 -23.48
N ASP A 325 15.66 4.17 -22.61
CA ASP A 325 14.58 4.99 -22.06
C ASP A 325 13.46 4.12 -21.43
N ALA A 326 12.19 4.38 -21.75
CA ALA A 326 11.04 3.62 -21.23
C ALA A 326 11.11 2.11 -21.51
N ALA A 327 11.81 1.71 -22.57
CA ALA A 327 11.96 0.31 -22.93
C ALA A 327 13.07 -0.39 -22.12
N ALA A 328 13.94 0.38 -21.45
CA ALA A 328 15.06 -0.18 -20.68
C ALA A 328 14.60 -0.88 -19.40
N GLY A 329 13.48 -0.47 -18.82
CA GLY A 329 12.90 -1.12 -17.66
C GLY A 329 11.53 -0.58 -17.33
N ARG A 330 10.80 -1.36 -16.54
CA ARG A 330 9.56 -0.96 -15.89
C ARG A 330 9.51 -1.60 -14.51
N MET A 331 8.68 -1.07 -13.64
CA MET A 331 8.34 -1.74 -12.39
C MET A 331 7.29 -2.81 -12.61
N TYR A 332 7.25 -3.78 -11.70
CA TYR A 332 6.24 -4.83 -11.63
C TYR A 332 5.69 -4.88 -10.21
N GLY A 333 4.45 -5.32 -10.07
CA GLY A 333 3.82 -5.38 -8.76
C GLY A 333 2.34 -5.72 -8.86
N THR A 334 1.92 -6.72 -8.09
CA THR A 334 0.53 -7.16 -7.99
C THR A 334 -0.03 -6.73 -6.64
N LEU A 335 -1.22 -6.14 -6.67
CA LEU A 335 -2.04 -5.97 -5.47
C LEU A 335 -2.75 -7.31 -5.21
N GLN A 336 -2.66 -7.84 -4.00
CA GLN A 336 -3.48 -8.95 -3.53
C GLN A 336 -4.39 -8.51 -2.40
N VAL A 337 -5.60 -9.07 -2.36
CA VAL A 337 -6.57 -8.88 -1.29
C VAL A 337 -6.54 -10.10 -0.40
N ILE A 338 -6.08 -9.94 0.83
CA ILE A 338 -5.96 -11.00 1.81
C ILE A 338 -7.16 -10.95 2.76
N ASP A 339 -8.02 -11.97 2.71
CA ASP A 339 -9.06 -12.19 3.69
C ASP A 339 -8.42 -12.71 4.99
N VAL A 340 -8.76 -12.00 6.06
CA VAL A 340 -8.19 -12.08 7.40
C VAL A 340 -9.30 -12.14 8.44
N SER A 341 -10.51 -12.55 8.02
CA SER A 341 -11.62 -12.88 8.90
C SER A 341 -11.24 -14.01 9.88
N ASP A 342 -10.42 -14.95 9.42
CA ASP A 342 -9.59 -15.80 10.26
C ASP A 342 -8.14 -15.30 10.19
N ILE A 343 -7.76 -14.46 11.14
CA ILE A 343 -6.45 -13.80 11.12
C ILE A 343 -5.29 -14.77 11.36
N GLU A 344 -5.54 -15.95 11.91
CA GLU A 344 -4.53 -16.99 12.11
C GLU A 344 -4.29 -17.77 10.82
N HIS A 345 -5.23 -17.72 9.86
CA HIS A 345 -5.16 -18.38 8.55
C HIS A 345 -5.51 -17.41 7.40
N PRO A 346 -4.69 -16.36 7.19
CA PRO A 346 -4.90 -15.41 6.09
C PRO A 346 -4.90 -16.10 4.73
N LYS A 347 -5.74 -15.65 3.82
CA LYS A 347 -5.85 -16.20 2.45
C LYS A 347 -6.01 -15.11 1.40
N SER A 348 -5.29 -15.21 0.29
CA SER A 348 -5.55 -14.35 -0.87
C SER A 348 -6.88 -14.74 -1.51
N VAL A 349 -7.75 -13.76 -1.76
CA VAL A 349 -9.08 -13.98 -2.36
C VAL A 349 -9.27 -13.23 -3.67
N ALA A 350 -8.52 -12.16 -3.91
CA ALA A 350 -8.60 -11.36 -5.13
C ALA A 350 -7.25 -10.72 -5.45
N TRP A 351 -7.07 -10.27 -6.68
CA TRP A 351 -5.84 -9.59 -7.10
C TRP A 351 -6.10 -8.54 -8.18
N TYR A 352 -5.16 -7.62 -8.32
CA TYR A 352 -5.06 -6.67 -9.43
C TYR A 352 -3.60 -6.58 -9.87
N THR A 353 -3.35 -6.81 -11.16
CA THR A 353 -2.04 -6.58 -11.77
C THR A 353 -2.22 -5.53 -12.87
N PRO A 354 -1.53 -4.39 -12.80
CA PRO A 354 -1.63 -3.38 -13.84
C PRO A 354 -1.03 -3.90 -15.15
N GLU A 355 -1.50 -3.39 -16.30
CA GLU A 355 -0.96 -3.80 -17.62
C GLU A 355 0.49 -3.33 -17.79
N ASN A 356 0.78 -2.13 -17.30
CA ASN A 356 2.11 -1.53 -17.26
C ASN A 356 2.43 -1.06 -15.84
N GLY A 357 3.71 -1.00 -15.49
CA GLY A 357 4.15 -0.63 -14.14
C GLY A 357 3.86 -1.68 -13.08
N GLY A 358 3.96 -1.27 -11.82
CA GLY A 358 3.71 -2.09 -10.64
C GLY A 358 3.02 -1.26 -9.58
N VAL A 359 2.16 -1.88 -8.78
CA VAL A 359 1.53 -1.19 -7.65
C VAL A 359 2.58 -0.72 -6.65
N HIS A 360 2.40 0.45 -6.06
CA HIS A 360 3.31 0.98 -5.04
C HIS A 360 2.53 1.33 -3.76
N ASN A 361 2.38 2.61 -3.41
CA ASN A 361 1.57 3.05 -2.27
C ASN A 361 0.13 3.34 -2.68
N TYR A 362 -0.80 3.02 -1.77
CA TYR A 362 -2.23 3.21 -1.99
C TYR A 362 -2.96 3.68 -0.74
N TRP A 363 -4.08 4.33 -0.97
CA TRP A 363 -4.93 4.92 0.05
C TRP A 363 -6.37 4.51 -0.17
N VAL A 364 -7.05 4.11 0.89
CA VAL A 364 -8.45 3.68 0.84
C VAL A 364 -9.35 4.73 1.48
N VAL A 365 -10.38 5.12 0.75
CA VAL A 365 -11.50 5.91 1.27
C VAL A 365 -12.79 5.15 1.00
N LYS A 366 -13.37 4.58 2.06
CA LYS A 366 -14.62 3.79 2.00
C LYS A 366 -14.51 2.62 0.99
N ASP A 367 -15.20 2.77 -0.15
CA ASP A 367 -15.29 1.79 -1.22
C ASP A 367 -14.33 2.08 -2.38
N THR A 368 -13.42 3.04 -2.23
CA THR A 368 -12.47 3.41 -3.28
C THR A 368 -11.04 3.24 -2.78
N LEU A 369 -10.26 2.48 -3.53
CA LEU A 369 -8.80 2.38 -3.37
C LEU A 369 -8.16 3.27 -4.43
N TYR A 370 -7.31 4.19 -3.99
CA TYR A 370 -6.49 5.09 -4.80
C TYR A 370 -5.06 4.55 -4.76
N MET A 371 -4.33 4.57 -5.87
CA MET A 371 -3.03 3.91 -5.96
C MET A 371 -2.09 4.65 -6.90
N GLY A 372 -0.85 4.83 -6.46
CA GLY A 372 0.28 5.07 -7.35
C GLY A 372 0.81 3.73 -7.88
N ALA A 373 1.05 3.66 -9.20
CA ALA A 373 1.46 2.43 -9.86
C ALA A 373 2.66 2.64 -10.81
N TYR A 374 3.66 3.39 -10.35
CA TYR A 374 4.89 3.68 -11.09
C TYR A 374 4.62 4.13 -12.53
N ASP A 375 5.10 3.34 -13.51
CA ASP A 375 4.97 3.61 -14.94
C ASP A 375 3.51 3.62 -15.43
N ALA A 376 2.57 3.06 -14.64
CA ALA A 376 1.14 3.10 -14.94
C ALA A 376 0.50 4.45 -14.59
N GLY A 377 1.14 5.22 -13.69
CA GLY A 377 0.61 6.46 -13.16
C GLY A 377 -0.39 6.23 -12.02
N PHE A 378 -1.33 7.17 -11.89
CA PHE A 378 -2.35 7.17 -10.86
C PHE A 378 -3.55 6.34 -11.28
N HIS A 379 -4.08 5.55 -10.35
CA HIS A 379 -5.31 4.80 -10.54
C HIS A 379 -6.23 4.85 -9.32
N ALA A 380 -7.54 4.64 -9.55
CA ALA A 380 -8.51 4.40 -8.50
C ALA A 380 -9.49 3.29 -8.89
N PHE A 381 -9.84 2.40 -7.95
CA PHE A 381 -10.68 1.24 -8.19
C PHE A 381 -11.77 1.06 -7.12
N ASP A 382 -12.90 0.49 -7.55
CA ASP A 382 -14.04 0.13 -6.73
C ASP A 382 -13.78 -1.17 -5.95
N ILE A 383 -13.59 -1.03 -4.64
CA ILE A 383 -13.41 -2.13 -3.69
C ILE A 383 -14.71 -2.46 -2.92
N SER A 384 -15.87 -1.99 -3.40
CA SER A 384 -17.15 -2.33 -2.79
C SER A 384 -17.53 -3.81 -2.94
N GLY A 385 -18.39 -4.25 -2.02
CA GLY A 385 -18.92 -5.60 -1.96
C GLY A 385 -17.89 -6.63 -1.48
N GLU A 386 -18.16 -7.90 -1.81
CA GLU A 386 -17.21 -8.98 -1.63
C GLU A 386 -16.17 -8.97 -2.75
N LEU A 387 -14.90 -9.10 -2.39
CA LEU A 387 -13.79 -9.13 -3.33
C LEU A 387 -13.36 -10.58 -3.56
N ARG A 388 -13.36 -10.98 -4.84
CA ARG A 388 -12.91 -12.30 -5.29
C ARG A 388 -12.33 -12.22 -6.69
N GLY A 389 -11.30 -13.02 -7.00
CA GLY A 389 -10.78 -13.19 -8.34
C GLY A 389 -10.03 -11.96 -8.89
N ASP A 390 -9.93 -11.88 -10.22
CA ASP A 390 -9.24 -10.80 -10.92
C ASP A 390 -10.08 -9.51 -10.90
N LEU A 391 -9.65 -8.51 -10.13
CA LEU A 391 -10.34 -7.22 -9.99
C LEU A 391 -10.24 -6.37 -11.27
N ARG A 392 -9.20 -6.55 -12.07
CA ARG A 392 -9.03 -5.87 -13.36
C ARG A 392 -10.03 -6.42 -14.37
N ALA A 393 -10.13 -7.75 -14.47
CA ALA A 393 -11.09 -8.42 -15.34
C ALA A 393 -12.55 -8.07 -15.00
N GLN A 394 -12.83 -7.74 -13.74
CA GLN A 394 -14.15 -7.28 -13.28
C GLN A 394 -14.50 -5.82 -13.63
N ASN A 395 -13.64 -5.11 -14.38
CA ASN A 395 -13.83 -3.71 -14.76
C ASN A 395 -14.09 -2.78 -13.55
N ARG A 396 -13.32 -2.95 -12.48
CA ARG A 396 -13.46 -2.15 -11.25
C ARG A 396 -12.75 -0.79 -11.29
N GLU A 397 -12.03 -0.46 -12.37
CA GLU A 397 -11.35 0.83 -12.48
C GLU A 397 -12.35 1.99 -12.56
N ILE A 398 -12.25 2.90 -11.59
CA ILE A 398 -13.02 4.14 -11.55
C ILE A 398 -12.35 5.18 -12.43
N ALA A 399 -11.03 5.31 -12.34
CA ALA A 399 -10.28 6.42 -12.92
C ALA A 399 -8.79 6.06 -13.04
N SER A 400 -8.13 6.62 -14.04
CA SER A 400 -6.68 6.58 -14.18
C SER A 400 -6.15 7.90 -14.78
N LEU A 401 -4.90 8.23 -14.48
CA LEU A 401 -4.20 9.40 -14.99
C LEU A 401 -2.71 9.08 -15.12
N ASN A 402 -2.16 9.24 -16.32
CA ASN A 402 -0.72 9.23 -16.52
C ASN A 402 -0.11 10.54 -16.00
N THR A 403 0.85 10.44 -15.08
CA THR A 403 1.51 11.56 -14.38
C THR A 403 2.80 12.02 -15.06
N ALA A 404 3.06 11.63 -16.31
CA ALA A 404 4.19 12.09 -17.09
C ALA A 404 4.15 13.60 -17.35
N ASP A 405 5.29 14.26 -17.27
CA ASP A 405 5.44 15.67 -17.62
C ASP A 405 6.74 15.96 -18.37
N MET A 406 6.66 16.81 -19.39
CA MET A 406 7.82 17.36 -20.09
C MET A 406 8.69 18.23 -19.18
N SER A 407 8.12 18.77 -18.10
CA SER A 407 8.85 19.58 -17.11
C SER A 407 9.38 18.78 -15.91
N GLY A 408 9.27 17.45 -15.93
CA GLY A 408 9.78 16.56 -14.89
C GLY A 408 11.31 16.43 -14.88
N ASN A 409 11.85 15.79 -13.84
CA ASN A 409 13.27 15.41 -13.76
C ASN A 409 13.62 14.35 -14.82
N THR A 410 12.63 13.54 -15.22
CA THR A 410 12.68 12.66 -16.39
C THR A 410 11.55 13.07 -17.33
N GLU A 411 11.89 13.67 -18.46
CA GLU A 411 10.92 14.26 -19.40
C GLU A 411 9.95 13.21 -19.96
N ASN A 412 8.64 13.45 -19.87
CA ASN A 412 7.59 12.59 -20.42
C ASN A 412 7.56 11.16 -19.83
N HIS A 413 7.94 11.01 -18.55
CA HIS A 413 7.89 9.73 -17.85
C HIS A 413 7.11 9.84 -16.53
N ALA A 414 6.06 9.04 -16.40
CA ALA A 414 5.39 8.80 -15.12
C ALA A 414 6.23 7.84 -14.28
N PHE A 415 6.25 8.07 -12.97
CA PHE A 415 6.73 7.12 -11.99
C PHE A 415 6.01 7.41 -10.66
N ASP A 416 4.70 7.19 -10.69
CA ASP A 416 3.79 7.51 -9.59
C ASP A 416 4.12 6.66 -8.37
N TRP A 417 4.52 7.32 -7.29
CA TRP A 417 4.96 6.69 -6.07
C TRP A 417 3.78 6.40 -5.14
N GLY A 418 2.75 7.23 -5.14
CA GLY A 418 1.69 7.07 -4.15
C GLY A 418 0.63 8.13 -4.19
N VAL A 419 -0.29 8.03 -3.24
CA VAL A 419 -1.40 8.94 -3.13
C VAL A 419 -1.90 9.02 -1.70
N VAL A 420 -2.28 10.22 -1.28
CA VAL A 420 -3.07 10.45 -0.06
C VAL A 420 -4.33 11.22 -0.44
N VAL A 421 -5.48 10.81 0.10
CA VAL A 421 -6.75 11.53 -0.15
C VAL A 421 -7.05 12.46 1.02
N ASN A 422 -7.19 13.75 0.74
CA ASN A 422 -7.50 14.75 1.75
C ASN A 422 -8.98 14.65 2.16
N PRO A 423 -9.30 14.33 3.41
CA PRO A 423 -10.70 14.26 3.85
C PRO A 423 -11.42 15.62 3.81
N LYS A 424 -10.68 16.74 3.79
CA LYS A 424 -11.24 18.10 3.81
C LYS A 424 -11.89 18.50 2.49
N ASP A 425 -11.30 18.13 1.35
CA ASP A 425 -11.75 18.53 0.01
C ASP A 425 -12.04 17.35 -0.93
N GLY A 426 -11.71 16.12 -0.51
CA GLY A 426 -11.88 14.89 -1.28
C GLY A 426 -10.92 14.74 -2.47
N LEU A 427 -9.85 15.54 -2.53
CA LEU A 427 -8.85 15.48 -3.60
C LEU A 427 -7.80 14.41 -3.30
N ALA A 428 -7.32 13.77 -4.36
CA ALA A 428 -6.17 12.87 -4.32
C ALA A 428 -4.89 13.67 -4.55
N TYR A 429 -3.96 13.61 -3.60
CA TYR A 429 -2.64 14.20 -3.65
C TYR A 429 -1.66 13.10 -4.04
N VAL A 430 -1.22 13.14 -5.29
CA VAL A 430 -0.47 12.09 -5.96
C VAL A 430 0.97 12.54 -6.13
N ASN A 431 1.91 11.85 -5.47
CA ASN A 431 3.34 12.12 -5.58
C ASN A 431 3.98 11.24 -6.65
N ASP A 432 4.56 11.87 -7.65
CA ASP A 432 5.28 11.19 -8.72
C ASP A 432 6.78 11.45 -8.58
N PHE A 433 7.56 10.39 -8.58
CA PHE A 433 9.01 10.44 -8.37
C PHE A 433 9.74 11.36 -9.34
N ASN A 434 9.32 11.37 -10.60
CA ASN A 434 9.92 12.19 -11.64
C ASN A 434 9.33 13.61 -11.69
N ASN A 435 8.08 13.79 -11.27
CA ASN A 435 7.28 14.96 -11.64
C ASN A 435 6.79 15.81 -10.45
N GLY A 436 7.03 15.40 -9.20
CA GLY A 436 6.57 16.14 -8.03
C GLY A 436 5.12 15.84 -7.66
N LEU A 437 4.35 16.85 -7.25
CA LEU A 437 2.99 16.66 -6.72
C LEU A 437 1.91 17.01 -7.75
N TRP A 438 0.96 16.10 -7.91
CA TRP A 438 -0.27 16.26 -8.68
C TRP A 438 -1.47 16.28 -7.74
N ILE A 439 -2.43 17.17 -7.97
CA ILE A 439 -3.66 17.25 -7.18
C ILE A 439 -4.83 16.93 -8.11
N VAL A 440 -5.50 15.81 -7.84
CA VAL A 440 -6.40 15.13 -8.76
C VAL A 440 -7.81 15.06 -8.19
N ARG A 441 -8.81 15.35 -9.04
CA ARG A 441 -10.23 15.21 -8.73
C ARG A 441 -10.85 14.14 -9.61
N ILE A 442 -11.35 13.08 -8.97
CA ILE A 442 -12.28 12.15 -9.61
C ILE A 442 -13.68 12.77 -9.55
N GLN A 443 -14.33 12.92 -10.71
CA GLN A 443 -15.67 13.49 -10.78
C GLN A 443 -16.70 12.60 -10.07
N PRO A 444 -17.82 13.16 -9.57
CA PRO A 444 -18.89 12.34 -9.03
C PRO A 444 -19.49 11.42 -10.10
N LYS A 445 -20.14 10.33 -9.68
CA LYS A 445 -20.85 9.42 -10.59
C LYS A 445 -21.88 10.23 -11.35
N ALA A 446 -21.90 10.11 -12.68
CA ALA A 446 -22.94 10.74 -13.47
C ALA A 446 -24.31 10.27 -12.94
N LYS A 447 -25.23 11.21 -12.74
CA LYS A 447 -26.62 10.84 -12.44
C LYS A 447 -27.16 10.11 -13.68
N PRO A 448 -27.91 9.00 -13.51
CA PRO A 448 -28.61 8.39 -14.62
C PRO A 448 -29.41 9.48 -15.34
N VAL A 449 -29.24 9.59 -16.66
CA VAL A 449 -30.13 10.41 -17.46
C VAL A 449 -31.50 9.76 -17.34
N MET A 450 -32.46 10.45 -16.70
CA MET A 450 -33.83 9.98 -16.53
C MET A 450 -34.56 9.90 -17.87
#